data_AF-A0A7J4SRE4-F1
#
_entry.id   AF-A0A7J4SRE4-F1
#
_cell.length_a   1.000
_cell.length_b   1.000
_cell.length_c   1.000
_cell.angle_alpha   90.00
_cell.angle_beta   90.00
_cell.angle_gamma   90.00
#
_symmetry.space_group_name_H-M   'P 1'
#
loop_
_entity.id
_entity.type
_entity.pdbx_description
1 polymer ?
#
loop_
_entity_poly.entity_id
_entity_poly.type
_entity_poly.pdbx_seq_one_letter_code
_entity_poly.pdbx_strand_id
1 'polypeptide(L)'
;MVTAGGSALSTEIITLEGINTNDIKTVSGPQFDITVVEQITGEDLSQDDHKIVFRLKLEDRDPDDLDEGVYEFMLTFKVARAVHFLWLATIDYRRGMIVESTEPKQSRKSAETESSVKVDAAISAAALAAERQRAEDEARKIASEQAKIKEAEQAKAKAAAAAALAATAAATKRQQAEDEARRASEAEAAKRIKAMEAELEARRLALEEMDAKQRKKEEELLRVAERAKEIDFTTLGVAARAAVSEPVEKGATELSVGDTSAFEESGSAWVQDRDGGMSISWTGKTASALIGVSGLKRAFAAAATVTARDDLQRIKGVGPFIAEKLNMLGITTFRQVANMTPELEDQVNTAIEFFPGRVRRDKWAAQAAKMADE
;
A
#
# COMPACT_ATOMS: atom_id res chain seq x y z
N MET A 1 -31.12 16.26 -14.99
CA MET A 1 -32.20 17.03 -14.34
C MET A 1 -33.28 16.04 -13.96
N VAL A 2 -33.59 15.94 -12.67
CA VAL A 2 -34.61 15.04 -12.12
C VAL A 2 -35.76 15.91 -11.60
N THR A 3 -37.01 15.47 -11.69
CA THR A 3 -38.12 16.11 -10.97
C THR A 3 -38.18 15.57 -9.53
N ALA A 4 -38.71 16.36 -8.59
CA ALA A 4 -39.02 15.87 -7.24
C ALA A 4 -39.81 14.55 -7.27
N GLY A 5 -39.44 13.62 -6.39
CA GLY A 5 -40.00 12.27 -6.30
C GLY A 5 -39.69 11.37 -7.50
N GLY A 6 -38.85 11.84 -8.42
CA GLY A 6 -38.41 11.12 -9.60
C GLY A 6 -37.18 10.25 -9.35
N SER A 7 -36.77 9.54 -10.40
CA SER A 7 -35.47 8.87 -10.43
C SER A 7 -34.68 9.20 -11.69
N ALA A 8 -33.37 9.12 -11.61
CA ALA A 8 -32.47 9.35 -12.74
C ALA A 8 -31.28 8.41 -12.72
N LEU A 9 -30.77 8.11 -13.92
CA LEU A 9 -29.52 7.37 -14.09
C LEU A 9 -28.36 8.33 -14.31
N SER A 10 -27.16 7.94 -13.87
CA SER A 10 -25.90 8.55 -14.31
C SER A 10 -25.80 8.54 -15.84
N THR A 11 -25.31 9.65 -16.40
CA THR A 11 -24.96 9.77 -17.82
C THR A 11 -23.72 8.95 -18.19
N GLU A 12 -22.82 8.72 -17.23
CA GLU A 12 -21.60 7.95 -17.41
C GLU A 12 -21.81 6.49 -16.97
N ILE A 13 -21.28 5.56 -17.79
CA ILE A 13 -21.12 4.15 -17.45
C ILE A 13 -19.77 4.01 -16.74
N ILE A 14 -19.79 3.38 -15.57
CA ILE A 14 -18.61 3.20 -14.73
C ILE A 14 -18.13 1.76 -14.86
N THR A 15 -16.87 1.58 -15.21
CA THR A 15 -16.19 0.27 -15.25
C THR A 15 -15.11 0.26 -14.17
N LEU A 16 -15.12 -0.75 -13.29
CA LEU A 16 -14.07 -0.98 -12.31
C LEU A 16 -13.50 -2.39 -12.49
N GLU A 17 -12.17 -2.50 -12.38
CA GLU A 17 -11.41 -3.75 -12.49
C GLU A 17 -10.64 -3.99 -11.17
N GLY A 18 -10.51 -5.25 -10.76
CA GLY A 18 -9.92 -5.65 -9.48
C GLY A 18 -10.85 -5.59 -8.27
N ILE A 19 -12.18 -5.59 -8.46
CA ILE A 19 -13.18 -5.49 -7.37
C ILE A 19 -14.15 -6.68 -7.43
N ASN A 20 -14.44 -7.29 -6.27
CA ASN A 20 -15.42 -8.36 -6.16
C ASN A 20 -16.87 -7.81 -6.19
N THR A 21 -17.75 -8.46 -6.95
CA THR A 21 -19.17 -8.09 -7.11
C THR A 21 -19.95 -7.97 -5.79
N ASN A 22 -19.58 -8.75 -4.76
CA ASN A 22 -20.28 -8.77 -3.47
C ASN A 22 -20.01 -7.54 -2.58
N ASP A 23 -19.08 -6.66 -2.93
CA ASP A 23 -18.72 -5.47 -2.14
C ASP A 23 -19.57 -4.21 -2.48
N ILE A 24 -20.56 -4.36 -3.37
CA ILE A 24 -21.48 -3.28 -3.76
C ILE A 24 -22.64 -3.19 -2.74
N LYS A 25 -22.92 -1.98 -2.24
CA LYS A 25 -24.04 -1.71 -1.32
C LYS A 25 -24.83 -0.50 -1.78
N THR A 26 -26.16 -0.63 -1.78
CA THR A 26 -27.08 0.51 -1.87
C THR A 26 -26.82 1.45 -0.70
N VAL A 27 -26.70 2.76 -0.99
CA VAL A 27 -26.56 3.79 0.02
C VAL A 27 -27.90 4.49 0.17
N SER A 28 -28.60 4.20 1.27
CA SER A 28 -29.85 4.87 1.63
C SER A 28 -29.53 6.09 2.50
N GLY A 29 -29.93 7.27 2.03
CA GLY A 29 -29.83 8.54 2.74
C GLY A 29 -31.20 9.05 3.22
N PRO A 30 -31.24 10.15 3.98
CA PRO A 30 -32.50 10.72 4.45
C PRO A 30 -33.37 11.23 3.28
N GLN A 31 -32.76 11.95 2.32
CA GLN A 31 -33.44 12.54 1.17
C GLN A 31 -33.42 11.63 -0.08
N PHE A 32 -32.33 10.87 -0.27
CA PHE A 32 -32.05 10.17 -1.52
C PHE A 32 -31.61 8.73 -1.28
N ASP A 33 -32.14 7.81 -2.07
CA ASP A 33 -31.62 6.45 -2.21
C ASP A 33 -30.71 6.38 -3.46
N ILE A 34 -29.47 5.92 -3.28
CA ILE A 34 -28.50 5.71 -4.37
C ILE A 34 -28.26 4.21 -4.54
N THR A 35 -28.74 3.68 -5.66
CA THR A 35 -28.65 2.26 -6.01
C THR A 35 -27.69 2.07 -7.18
N VAL A 36 -26.86 1.04 -7.11
CA VAL A 36 -26.05 0.60 -8.26
C VAL A 36 -26.91 -0.30 -9.14
N VAL A 37 -27.11 0.11 -10.40
CA VAL A 37 -27.82 -0.65 -11.42
C VAL A 37 -26.76 -1.21 -12.37
N GLU A 38 -26.53 -2.52 -12.25
CA GLU A 38 -25.71 -3.27 -13.18
C GLU A 38 -26.33 -3.18 -14.59
N GLN A 39 -25.52 -2.79 -15.57
CA GLN A 39 -25.95 -2.83 -16.95
C GLN A 39 -25.33 -4.05 -17.59
N ILE A 40 -26.16 -5.08 -17.81
CA ILE A 40 -25.80 -6.23 -18.66
C ILE A 40 -25.69 -5.72 -20.10
N THR A 41 -24.54 -5.12 -20.43
CA THR A 41 -24.00 -5.17 -21.78
C THR A 41 -23.97 -6.64 -22.22
N GLY A 42 -24.29 -6.94 -23.48
CA GLY A 42 -24.50 -8.31 -23.97
C GLY A 42 -23.24 -9.21 -24.04
N GLU A 43 -22.25 -8.94 -23.19
CA GLU A 43 -21.06 -9.75 -22.95
C GLU A 43 -21.27 -10.53 -21.66
N ASP A 44 -20.95 -11.82 -21.67
CA ASP A 44 -21.10 -12.70 -20.52
C ASP A 44 -19.96 -12.48 -19.50
N LEU A 45 -20.22 -11.60 -18.52
CA LEU A 45 -19.27 -11.25 -17.47
C LEU A 45 -19.06 -12.37 -16.43
N SER A 46 -19.74 -13.53 -16.54
CA SER A 46 -19.53 -14.67 -15.63
C SER A 46 -18.13 -15.31 -15.71
N GLN A 47 -17.32 -14.91 -16.71
CA GLN A 47 -15.93 -15.33 -16.88
C GLN A 47 -14.92 -14.45 -16.12
N ASP A 48 -15.30 -13.27 -15.63
CA ASP A 48 -14.35 -12.24 -15.16
C ASP A 48 -14.78 -11.63 -13.81
N ASP A 49 -14.65 -12.43 -12.75
CA ASP A 49 -15.05 -12.20 -11.34
C ASP A 49 -14.43 -10.95 -10.66
N HIS A 50 -13.67 -10.16 -11.41
CA HIS A 50 -12.96 -8.96 -10.97
C HIS A 50 -13.34 -7.69 -11.75
N LYS A 51 -14.29 -7.76 -12.69
CA LYS A 51 -14.72 -6.63 -13.52
C LYS A 51 -16.22 -6.34 -13.36
N ILE A 52 -16.55 -5.10 -13.02
CA ILE A 52 -17.94 -4.65 -12.87
C ILE A 52 -18.23 -3.45 -13.77
N VAL A 53 -19.38 -3.46 -14.44
CA VAL A 53 -19.87 -2.40 -15.33
C VAL A 53 -21.26 -1.97 -14.87
N PHE A 54 -21.39 -0.73 -14.40
CA PHE A 54 -22.63 -0.26 -13.78
C PHE A 54 -22.96 1.20 -14.08
N ARG A 55 -24.22 1.56 -13.83
CA ARG A 55 -24.69 2.94 -13.71
C ARG A 55 -25.32 3.16 -12.34
N LEU A 56 -25.31 4.41 -11.90
CA LEU A 56 -25.96 4.82 -10.66
C LEU A 56 -27.42 5.17 -10.96
N LYS A 57 -28.34 4.75 -10.09
CA LYS A 57 -29.70 5.27 -10.01
C LYS A 57 -29.82 6.13 -8.75
N LEU A 58 -30.25 7.37 -8.92
CA LEU A 58 -30.71 8.25 -7.86
C LEU A 58 -32.23 8.19 -7.78
N GLU A 59 -32.79 8.16 -6.57
CA GLU A 59 -34.23 8.18 -6.31
C GLU A 59 -34.51 9.16 -5.16
N ASP A 60 -35.36 10.16 -5.40
CA ASP A 60 -35.74 11.19 -4.42
C ASP A 60 -36.89 10.67 -3.56
N ARG A 61 -36.62 10.50 -2.26
CA ARG A 61 -37.48 9.77 -1.34
C ARG A 61 -38.46 10.68 -0.60
N ASP A 62 -38.10 11.94 -0.39
CA ASP A 62 -38.92 12.90 0.37
C ASP A 62 -39.12 14.20 -0.44
N PRO A 63 -39.97 14.18 -1.49
CA PRO A 63 -40.17 15.32 -2.38
C PRO A 63 -40.74 16.58 -1.73
N ASP A 64 -41.16 16.49 -0.46
CA ASP A 64 -41.85 17.56 0.28
C ASP A 64 -40.98 18.20 1.38
N ASP A 65 -39.75 17.71 1.63
CA ASP A 65 -38.82 18.28 2.64
C ASP A 65 -38.15 19.60 2.21
N LEU A 66 -38.26 19.99 0.92
CA LEU A 66 -37.59 21.15 0.34
C LEU A 66 -38.56 22.13 -0.32
N ASP A 67 -38.26 23.43 -0.16
CA ASP A 67 -38.99 24.53 -0.81
C ASP A 67 -38.92 24.46 -2.34
N GLU A 68 -39.88 25.09 -3.04
CA GLU A 68 -39.92 25.08 -4.51
C GLU A 68 -38.69 25.75 -5.15
N GLY A 69 -37.84 24.97 -5.81
CA GLY A 69 -36.62 25.47 -6.43
C GLY A 69 -35.89 24.44 -7.29
N VAL A 70 -34.79 24.86 -7.92
CA VAL A 70 -33.84 23.97 -8.59
C VAL A 70 -32.59 23.88 -7.73
N TYR A 71 -32.24 22.68 -7.29
CA TYR A 71 -31.14 22.43 -6.38
C TYR A 71 -30.06 21.57 -7.04
N GLU A 72 -28.81 21.82 -6.69
CA GLU A 72 -27.67 21.00 -7.10
C GLU A 72 -27.07 20.30 -5.87
N PHE A 73 -27.16 18.97 -5.86
CA PHE A 73 -26.63 18.14 -4.79
C PHE A 73 -25.30 17.53 -5.23
N MET A 74 -24.26 17.70 -4.41
CA MET A 74 -22.99 16.98 -4.57
C MET A 74 -23.04 15.72 -3.70
N LEU A 75 -23.48 14.62 -4.31
CA LEU A 75 -23.68 13.34 -3.65
C LEU A 75 -22.37 12.56 -3.57
N THR A 76 -21.99 12.12 -2.37
CA THR A 76 -20.84 11.23 -2.17
C THR A 76 -21.29 9.80 -1.95
N PHE A 77 -20.80 8.85 -2.75
CA PHE A 77 -21.02 7.43 -2.51
C PHE A 77 -19.71 6.63 -2.55
N LYS A 78 -19.75 5.43 -1.96
CA LYS A 78 -18.55 4.64 -1.67
C LYS A 78 -18.72 3.20 -2.14
N VAL A 79 -17.74 2.70 -2.90
CA VAL A 79 -17.71 1.33 -3.43
C VAL A 79 -16.47 0.61 -2.89
N ALA A 80 -16.63 -0.68 -2.53
CA ALA A 80 -15.54 -1.58 -2.13
C ALA A 80 -14.53 -1.01 -1.10
N ARG A 81 -15.04 -0.37 -0.04
CA ARG A 81 -14.28 0.22 1.10
C ARG A 81 -13.22 1.29 0.78
N ALA A 82 -12.76 1.44 -0.47
CA ALA A 82 -11.67 2.32 -0.88
C ALA A 82 -12.08 3.39 -1.91
N VAL A 83 -12.95 3.05 -2.86
CA VAL A 83 -13.32 3.95 -3.96
C VAL A 83 -14.44 4.89 -3.50
N HIS A 84 -14.23 6.20 -3.68
CA HIS A 84 -15.23 7.22 -3.39
C HIS A 84 -15.51 7.99 -4.68
N PHE A 85 -16.78 8.28 -4.91
CA PHE A 85 -17.26 9.01 -6.07
C PHE A 85 -18.03 10.25 -5.61
N LEU A 86 -17.91 11.33 -6.38
CA LEU A 86 -18.71 12.54 -6.23
C LEU A 86 -19.60 12.65 -7.48
N TRP A 87 -20.91 12.78 -7.28
CA TRP A 87 -21.88 12.97 -8.36
C TRP A 87 -22.65 14.26 -8.13
N LEU A 88 -22.55 15.20 -9.07
CA LEU A 88 -23.36 16.41 -9.08
C LEU A 88 -24.72 16.10 -9.74
N ALA A 89 -25.82 16.27 -8.99
CA ALA A 89 -27.18 15.99 -9.44
C ALA A 89 -28.06 17.24 -9.31
N THR A 90 -28.59 17.73 -10.43
CA THR A 90 -29.56 18.84 -10.48
C THR A 90 -30.99 18.30 -10.42
N ILE A 91 -31.76 18.73 -9.42
CA ILE A 91 -33.15 18.30 -9.17
C ILE A 91 -34.07 19.53 -9.12
N ASP A 92 -35.25 19.41 -9.71
CA ASP A 92 -36.26 20.46 -9.83
C ASP A 92 -37.50 20.12 -8.98
N TYR A 93 -37.70 20.89 -7.91
CA TYR A 93 -38.79 20.77 -6.94
C TYR A 93 -39.96 21.72 -7.22
N ARG A 94 -39.98 22.40 -8.37
CA ARG A 94 -41.10 23.28 -8.74
C ARG A 94 -42.35 22.45 -9.02
N ARG A 95 -43.41 22.64 -8.22
CA ARG A 95 -44.63 21.83 -8.30
C ARG A 95 -45.45 22.13 -9.56
N GLY A 96 -45.34 21.22 -10.53
CA GLY A 96 -46.37 20.96 -11.53
C GLY A 96 -46.22 21.65 -12.89
N MET A 97 -45.65 20.92 -13.84
CA MET A 97 -46.42 20.51 -15.02
C MET A 97 -45.75 19.33 -15.73
N ILE A 98 -46.56 18.35 -16.16
CA ILE A 98 -46.12 17.32 -17.10
C ILE A 98 -45.89 18.03 -18.45
N VAL A 99 -44.65 18.18 -18.88
CA VAL A 99 -44.33 18.72 -20.21
C VAL A 99 -44.08 17.57 -21.17
N GLU A 100 -45.18 17.04 -21.69
CA GLU A 100 -45.18 16.45 -23.03
C GLU A 100 -44.70 17.51 -24.04
N SER A 101 -43.89 17.11 -25.02
CA SER A 101 -43.26 18.05 -25.96
C SER A 101 -44.29 18.85 -26.77
N THR A 102 -44.23 20.18 -26.78
CA THR A 102 -44.81 20.99 -27.86
C THR A 102 -44.16 22.37 -28.02
N GLU A 103 -44.12 22.82 -29.27
CA GLU A 103 -43.58 24.12 -29.71
C GLU A 103 -44.41 25.33 -29.23
N PRO A 104 -43.83 26.55 -29.21
CA PRO A 104 -44.45 27.70 -28.56
C PRO A 104 -45.59 28.31 -29.36
N LYS A 105 -46.72 28.62 -28.68
CA LYS A 105 -47.73 29.57 -29.20
C LYS A 105 -48.08 30.66 -28.19
N GLN A 106 -48.13 31.86 -28.74
CA GLN A 106 -48.35 33.15 -28.10
C GLN A 106 -49.65 33.20 -27.27
N SER A 107 -49.61 33.86 -26.12
CA SER A 107 -50.83 34.37 -25.48
C SER A 107 -51.12 35.80 -25.94
N ARG A 108 -52.41 36.05 -26.21
CA ARG A 108 -53.09 37.34 -26.00
C ARG A 108 -53.93 37.15 -24.70
N LYS A 109 -54.51 38.14 -24.02
CA LYS A 109 -55.04 39.45 -24.44
C LYS A 109 -55.57 40.22 -23.20
N SER A 110 -55.64 41.56 -23.26
CA SER A 110 -56.69 42.49 -22.68
C SER A 110 -57.13 42.37 -21.20
N ALA A 111 -57.64 43.40 -20.51
CA ALA A 111 -57.74 44.86 -20.66
C ALA A 111 -57.82 45.42 -19.20
N GLU A 112 -57.65 46.69 -18.84
CA GLU A 112 -58.53 47.88 -19.04
C GLU A 112 -57.94 49.00 -18.11
N THR A 113 -58.34 50.27 -18.03
CA THR A 113 -59.45 51.09 -18.57
C THR A 113 -58.90 52.48 -18.96
N GLU A 114 -59.60 53.25 -19.79
CA GLU A 114 -59.20 54.62 -20.15
C GLU A 114 -59.43 55.65 -19.02
N SER A 115 -58.49 56.59 -18.86
CA SER A 115 -58.80 57.94 -18.37
C SER A 115 -57.90 58.97 -19.06
N SER A 116 -58.44 60.14 -19.38
CA SER A 116 -57.82 61.10 -20.29
C SER A 116 -57.18 62.28 -19.56
N VAL A 117 -55.87 62.46 -19.73
CA VAL A 117 -55.17 63.71 -19.40
C VAL A 117 -54.21 64.05 -20.53
N LYS A 118 -54.38 65.22 -21.16
CA LYS A 118 -53.39 65.77 -22.10
C LYS A 118 -52.23 66.35 -21.30
N VAL A 119 -51.03 65.78 -21.45
CA VAL A 119 -49.77 66.34 -20.97
C VAL A 119 -48.78 66.35 -22.13
N ASP A 120 -47.99 67.42 -22.26
CA ASP A 120 -47.22 67.73 -23.45
C ASP A 120 -46.21 66.64 -23.85
N ALA A 121 -46.32 66.18 -25.10
CA ALA A 121 -45.58 65.03 -25.64
C ALA A 121 -44.04 65.20 -25.64
N ALA A 122 -43.53 66.42 -25.51
CA ALA A 122 -42.10 66.72 -25.52
C ALA A 122 -41.37 66.28 -24.23
N ILE A 123 -42.04 66.25 -23.08
CA ILE A 123 -41.42 65.93 -21.78
C ILE A 123 -41.37 64.41 -21.55
N SER A 124 -42.37 63.67 -22.04
CA SER A 124 -42.45 62.20 -21.91
C SER A 124 -41.36 61.46 -22.70
N ALA A 125 -41.10 61.87 -23.94
CA ALA A 125 -40.10 61.23 -24.80
C ALA A 125 -38.67 61.34 -24.25
N ALA A 126 -38.31 62.47 -23.63
CA ALA A 126 -37.01 62.67 -23.01
C ALA A 126 -36.82 61.85 -21.72
N ALA A 127 -37.88 61.71 -20.91
CA ALA A 127 -37.87 60.87 -19.71
C ALA A 127 -37.67 59.38 -20.07
N LEU A 128 -38.45 58.87 -21.03
CA LEU A 128 -38.34 57.50 -21.54
C LEU A 128 -36.97 57.21 -22.17
N ALA A 129 -36.37 58.17 -22.88
CA ALA A 129 -35.03 58.03 -23.43
C ALA A 129 -33.95 57.94 -22.34
N ALA A 130 -34.02 58.79 -21.30
CA ALA A 130 -33.09 58.77 -20.19
C ALA A 130 -33.21 57.48 -19.33
N GLU A 131 -34.43 56.97 -19.15
CA GLU A 131 -34.70 55.73 -18.42
C GLU A 131 -34.17 54.51 -19.19
N ARG A 132 -34.39 54.46 -20.52
CA ARG A 132 -33.81 53.44 -21.39
C ARG A 132 -32.28 53.44 -21.37
N GLN A 133 -31.66 54.62 -21.38
CA GLN A 133 -30.20 54.75 -21.36
C GLN A 133 -29.60 54.27 -20.03
N ARG A 134 -30.27 54.53 -18.90
CA ARG A 134 -29.90 53.97 -17.59
C ARG A 134 -29.99 52.44 -17.57
N ALA A 135 -31.07 51.88 -18.12
CA ALA A 135 -31.24 50.43 -18.22
C ALA A 135 -30.16 49.76 -19.10
N GLU A 136 -29.75 50.42 -20.19
CA GLU A 136 -28.66 49.93 -21.05
C GLU A 136 -27.29 50.00 -20.35
N ASP A 137 -27.01 51.04 -19.55
CA ASP A 137 -25.77 51.15 -18.76
C ASP A 137 -25.73 50.16 -17.57
N GLU A 138 -26.86 49.90 -16.93
CA GLU A 138 -26.99 48.91 -15.85
C GLU A 138 -26.83 47.49 -16.40
N ALA A 139 -27.46 47.17 -17.53
CA ALA A 139 -27.26 45.91 -18.25
C ALA A 139 -25.80 45.70 -18.65
N ARG A 140 -25.09 46.75 -19.09
CA ARG A 140 -23.65 46.69 -19.39
C ARG A 140 -22.79 46.41 -18.15
N LYS A 141 -23.11 47.02 -17.00
CA LYS A 141 -22.43 46.70 -15.73
C LYS A 141 -22.60 45.23 -15.37
N ILE A 142 -23.84 44.76 -15.32
CA ILE A 142 -24.19 43.37 -15.00
C ILE A 142 -23.47 42.39 -15.95
N ALA A 143 -23.46 42.68 -17.26
CA ALA A 143 -22.74 41.86 -18.23
C ALA A 143 -21.22 41.83 -17.98
N SER A 144 -20.60 42.95 -17.59
CA SER A 144 -19.17 43.00 -17.23
C SER A 144 -18.87 42.25 -15.93
N GLU A 145 -19.78 42.30 -14.94
CA GLU A 145 -19.65 41.61 -13.66
C GLU A 145 -19.77 40.10 -13.86
N GLN A 146 -20.77 39.65 -14.63
CA GLN A 146 -20.94 38.25 -15.04
C GLN A 146 -19.76 37.72 -15.87
N ALA A 147 -19.16 38.55 -16.74
CA ALA A 147 -17.96 38.17 -17.48
C ALA A 147 -16.77 37.91 -16.53
N LYS A 148 -16.53 38.80 -15.56
CA LYS A 148 -15.48 38.62 -14.54
C LYS A 148 -15.72 37.39 -13.67
N ILE A 149 -16.96 37.11 -13.28
CA ILE A 149 -17.32 35.91 -12.51
C ILE A 149 -17.00 34.65 -13.32
N LYS A 150 -17.44 34.57 -14.59
CA LYS A 150 -17.13 33.43 -15.47
C LYS A 150 -15.64 33.23 -15.70
N GLU A 151 -14.87 34.31 -15.85
CA GLU A 151 -13.42 34.26 -16.02
C GLU A 151 -12.71 33.78 -14.73
N ALA A 152 -13.17 34.23 -13.56
CA ALA A 152 -12.69 33.75 -12.27
C ALA A 152 -13.06 32.27 -12.01
N GLU A 153 -14.26 31.83 -12.40
CA GLU A 153 -14.67 30.43 -12.34
C GLU A 153 -13.85 29.54 -13.28
N GLN A 154 -13.61 29.96 -14.52
CA GLN A 154 -12.72 29.25 -15.44
C GLN A 154 -11.28 29.17 -14.91
N ALA A 155 -10.76 30.25 -14.32
CA ALA A 155 -9.44 30.24 -13.69
C ALA A 155 -9.39 29.26 -12.49
N LYS A 156 -10.42 29.26 -11.64
CA LYS A 156 -10.56 28.34 -10.50
C LYS A 156 -10.68 26.88 -10.94
N ALA A 157 -11.48 26.59 -11.96
CA ALA A 157 -11.63 25.26 -12.54
C ALA A 157 -10.32 24.75 -13.17
N LYS A 158 -9.60 25.62 -13.89
CA LYS A 158 -8.29 25.29 -14.47
C LYS A 158 -7.22 25.04 -13.40
N ALA A 159 -7.23 25.81 -12.31
CA ALA A 159 -6.36 25.58 -11.16
C ALA A 159 -6.68 24.26 -10.44
N ALA A 160 -7.97 23.94 -10.24
CA ALA A 160 -8.40 22.68 -9.65
C ALA A 160 -8.02 21.46 -10.52
N ALA A 161 -8.18 21.55 -11.84
CA ALA A 161 -7.75 20.49 -12.77
C ALA A 161 -6.22 20.29 -12.77
N ALA A 162 -5.44 21.37 -12.71
CA ALA A 162 -3.98 21.29 -12.57
C ALA A 162 -3.55 20.67 -11.23
N ALA A 163 -4.23 21.01 -10.13
CA ALA A 163 -3.98 20.41 -8.82
C ALA A 163 -4.33 18.92 -8.78
N ALA A 164 -5.43 18.51 -9.42
CA ALA A 164 -5.82 17.10 -9.55
C ALA A 164 -4.78 16.28 -10.34
N LEU A 165 -4.28 16.81 -11.47
CA LEU A 165 -3.20 16.20 -12.25
C LEU A 165 -1.88 16.10 -11.47
N ALA A 166 -1.56 17.11 -10.64
CA ALA A 166 -0.39 17.05 -9.77
C ALA A 166 -0.54 15.99 -8.67
N ALA A 167 -1.74 15.86 -8.09
CA ALA A 167 -2.04 14.86 -7.07
C ALA A 167 -1.99 13.43 -7.60
N THR A 168 -2.54 13.16 -8.80
CA THR A 168 -2.43 11.83 -9.43
C THR A 168 -0.98 11.50 -9.79
N ALA A 169 -0.22 12.43 -10.36
CA ALA A 169 1.20 12.22 -10.64
C ALA A 169 2.03 11.94 -9.37
N ALA A 170 1.71 12.58 -8.24
CA ALA A 170 2.33 12.30 -6.95
C ALA A 170 1.95 10.91 -6.41
N ALA A 171 0.69 10.51 -6.53
CA ALA A 171 0.22 9.18 -6.13
C ALA A 171 0.90 8.06 -6.96
N THR A 172 1.00 8.23 -8.28
CA THR A 172 1.71 7.28 -9.16
C THR A 172 3.18 7.14 -8.78
N LYS A 173 3.90 8.24 -8.51
CA LYS A 173 5.30 8.19 -8.05
C LYS A 173 5.45 7.46 -6.72
N ARG A 174 4.51 7.64 -5.80
CA ARG A 174 4.50 6.93 -4.51
C ARG A 174 4.29 5.43 -4.70
N GLN A 175 3.31 5.02 -5.51
CA GLN A 175 3.09 3.60 -5.83
C GLN A 175 4.32 2.98 -6.51
N GLN A 176 4.94 3.68 -7.46
CA GLN A 176 6.17 3.22 -8.12
C GLN A 176 7.30 2.97 -7.13
N ALA A 177 7.51 3.87 -6.17
CA ALA A 177 8.50 3.70 -5.11
C ALA A 177 8.17 2.55 -4.14
N GLU A 178 6.89 2.37 -3.78
CA GLU A 178 6.42 1.26 -2.93
C GLU A 178 6.57 -0.11 -3.66
N ASP A 179 6.26 -0.18 -4.96
CA ASP A 179 6.45 -1.38 -5.79
C ASP A 179 7.94 -1.68 -6.08
N GLU A 180 8.79 -0.65 -6.20
CA GLU A 180 10.24 -0.82 -6.34
C GLU A 180 10.87 -1.32 -5.03
N ALA A 181 10.47 -0.76 -3.88
CA ALA A 181 10.89 -1.24 -2.57
C ALA A 181 10.44 -2.69 -2.31
N ARG A 182 9.20 -3.06 -2.71
CA ARG A 182 8.72 -4.45 -2.61
C ARG A 182 9.54 -5.38 -3.51
N ARG A 183 9.77 -5.02 -4.77
CA ARG A 183 10.61 -5.82 -5.70
C ARG A 183 12.06 -5.95 -5.23
N ALA A 184 12.62 -4.92 -4.58
CA ALA A 184 13.94 -4.98 -3.97
C ALA A 184 13.99 -6.00 -2.81
N SER A 185 13.00 -5.97 -1.91
CA SER A 185 12.94 -6.93 -0.79
C SER A 185 12.68 -8.37 -1.25
N GLU A 186 11.80 -8.57 -2.23
CA GLU A 186 11.55 -9.87 -2.88
C GLU A 186 12.82 -10.40 -3.58
N ALA A 187 13.56 -9.55 -4.30
CA ALA A 187 14.81 -9.92 -4.95
C ALA A 187 15.92 -10.26 -3.95
N GLU A 188 15.99 -9.59 -2.80
CA GLU A 188 16.88 -9.99 -1.71
C GLU A 188 16.48 -11.32 -1.08
N ALA A 189 15.20 -11.53 -0.78
CA ALA A 189 14.70 -12.79 -0.24
C ALA A 189 15.02 -13.97 -1.19
N ALA A 190 14.78 -13.79 -2.50
CA ALA A 190 15.12 -14.78 -3.52
C ALA A 190 16.63 -15.06 -3.61
N LYS A 191 17.48 -14.02 -3.53
CA LYS A 191 18.95 -14.19 -3.48
C LYS A 191 19.38 -14.97 -2.23
N ARG A 192 18.76 -14.72 -1.07
CA ARG A 192 19.04 -15.42 0.20
C ARG A 192 18.64 -16.89 0.14
N ILE A 193 17.45 -17.21 -0.38
CA ILE A 193 17.00 -18.59 -0.62
C ILE A 193 17.99 -19.32 -1.54
N LYS A 194 18.32 -18.72 -2.69
CA LYS A 194 19.27 -19.32 -3.65
C LYS A 194 20.67 -19.54 -3.05
N ALA A 195 21.14 -18.63 -2.19
CA ALA A 195 22.42 -18.78 -1.50
C ALA A 195 22.39 -19.93 -0.47
N MET A 196 21.28 -20.11 0.24
CA MET A 196 21.09 -21.24 1.17
C MET A 196 21.02 -22.57 0.42
N GLU A 197 20.27 -22.64 -0.69
CA GLU A 197 20.17 -23.84 -1.52
C GLU A 197 21.54 -24.25 -2.11
N ALA A 198 22.31 -23.29 -2.59
CA ALA A 198 23.68 -23.54 -3.08
C ALA A 198 24.63 -24.00 -1.96
N GLU A 199 24.49 -23.53 -0.72
CA GLU A 199 25.27 -24.03 0.42
C GLU A 199 24.91 -25.48 0.76
N LEU A 200 23.61 -25.82 0.74
CA LEU A 200 23.12 -27.18 0.97
C LEU A 200 23.57 -28.15 -0.14
N GLU A 201 23.59 -27.70 -1.40
CA GLU A 201 24.12 -28.47 -2.53
C GLU A 201 25.63 -28.71 -2.42
N ALA A 202 26.41 -27.68 -2.07
CA ALA A 202 27.85 -27.81 -1.85
C ALA A 202 28.17 -28.81 -0.71
N ARG A 203 27.38 -28.81 0.37
CA ARG A 203 27.48 -29.80 1.47
C ARG A 203 27.10 -31.20 1.02
N ARG A 204 26.07 -31.36 0.18
CA ARG A 204 25.68 -32.65 -0.42
C ARG A 204 26.78 -33.23 -1.30
N LEU A 205 27.49 -32.40 -2.07
CA LEU A 205 28.63 -32.84 -2.88
C LEU A 205 29.83 -33.26 -2.01
N ALA A 206 30.14 -32.51 -0.95
CA ALA A 206 31.20 -32.85 -0.01
C ALA A 206 30.95 -34.18 0.75
N LEU A 207 29.68 -34.62 0.82
CA LEU A 207 29.22 -35.81 1.53
C LEU A 207 29.76 -37.13 0.94
N GLU A 208 30.13 -37.13 -0.35
CA GLU A 208 30.69 -38.31 -1.04
C GLU A 208 32.12 -38.64 -0.59
N GLU A 209 32.94 -37.62 -0.27
CA GLU A 209 34.32 -37.80 0.19
C GLU A 209 34.45 -38.02 1.71
N MET A 210 33.35 -37.90 2.45
CA MET A 210 33.33 -38.04 3.92
C MET A 210 33.31 -39.50 4.41
N ASP A 211 33.91 -39.72 5.58
CA ASP A 211 33.85 -41.00 6.28
C ASP A 211 32.41 -41.36 6.72
N ALA A 212 32.13 -42.64 6.96
CA ALA A 212 30.76 -43.10 7.24
C ALA A 212 30.09 -42.46 8.48
N LYS A 213 30.87 -41.99 9.47
CA LYS A 213 30.38 -41.29 10.66
C LYS A 213 30.13 -39.81 10.36
N GLN A 214 31.03 -39.17 9.63
CA GLN A 214 30.85 -37.79 9.13
C GLN A 214 29.64 -37.70 8.20
N ARG A 215 29.52 -38.61 7.24
CA ARG A 215 28.41 -38.70 6.29
C ARG A 215 27.06 -38.77 6.99
N LYS A 216 26.90 -39.71 7.93
CA LYS A 216 25.67 -39.84 8.73
C LYS A 216 25.34 -38.56 9.52
N LYS A 217 26.35 -37.84 10.00
CA LYS A 217 26.19 -36.56 10.70
C LYS A 217 25.72 -35.46 9.75
N GLU A 218 26.33 -35.33 8.57
CA GLU A 218 25.96 -34.30 7.59
C GLU A 218 24.59 -34.61 6.94
N GLU A 219 24.24 -35.88 6.70
CA GLU A 219 22.88 -36.32 6.33
C GLU A 219 21.84 -35.88 7.36
N GLU A 220 22.13 -36.04 8.66
CA GLU A 220 21.26 -35.58 9.73
C GLU A 220 21.12 -34.05 9.74
N LEU A 221 22.23 -33.32 9.54
CA LEU A 221 22.23 -31.85 9.44
C LEU A 221 21.48 -31.33 8.22
N LEU A 222 21.60 -31.98 7.05
CA LEU A 222 20.87 -31.65 5.83
C LEU A 222 19.36 -31.85 6.00
N ARG A 223 18.94 -32.96 6.63
CA ARG A 223 17.53 -33.23 6.93
C ARG A 223 16.96 -32.22 7.94
N VAL A 224 17.74 -31.78 8.93
CA VAL A 224 17.35 -30.69 9.82
C VAL A 224 17.20 -29.38 9.04
N ALA A 225 18.15 -29.05 8.16
CA ALA A 225 18.10 -27.84 7.34
C ALA A 225 16.89 -27.82 6.38
N GLU A 226 16.45 -28.96 5.84
CA GLU A 226 15.22 -29.03 5.04
C GLU A 226 13.97 -28.63 5.84
N ARG A 227 13.93 -28.92 7.15
CA ARG A 227 12.84 -28.48 8.05
C ARG A 227 12.93 -27.01 8.46
N ALA A 228 14.00 -26.28 8.10
CA ALA A 228 14.04 -24.82 8.28
C ALA A 228 12.89 -24.12 7.55
N LYS A 229 12.36 -24.74 6.48
CA LYS A 229 11.20 -24.26 5.71
C LYS A 229 9.90 -24.19 6.52
N GLU A 230 9.81 -24.88 7.65
CA GLU A 230 8.65 -24.89 8.54
C GLU A 230 8.74 -23.84 9.67
N ILE A 231 9.88 -23.14 9.79
CA ILE A 231 10.16 -22.18 10.86
C ILE A 231 9.83 -20.75 10.42
N ASP A 232 9.09 -20.00 11.25
CA ASP A 232 8.78 -18.60 10.97
C ASP A 232 9.96 -17.66 11.28
N PHE A 233 10.78 -17.40 10.27
CA PHE A 233 11.84 -16.38 10.31
C PHE A 233 11.34 -14.93 10.27
N THR A 234 10.05 -14.68 10.04
CA THR A 234 9.45 -13.34 10.17
C THR A 234 9.47 -12.90 11.63
N THR A 235 9.14 -13.82 12.55
CA THR A 235 9.15 -13.57 14.00
C THR A 235 10.53 -13.74 14.62
N LEU A 236 11.30 -14.79 14.26
CA LEU A 236 12.67 -14.96 14.79
C LEU A 236 13.61 -13.85 14.32
N GLY A 237 13.41 -13.35 13.10
CA GLY A 237 14.37 -12.54 12.38
C GLY A 237 15.51 -13.38 11.76
N VAL A 238 16.32 -12.72 10.94
CA VAL A 238 17.50 -13.31 10.27
C VAL A 238 18.77 -12.63 10.75
N ALA A 239 19.87 -13.38 10.82
CA ALA A 239 21.16 -12.82 11.15
C ALA A 239 21.72 -11.93 10.01
N ALA A 240 22.50 -10.92 10.39
CA ALA A 240 23.19 -10.07 9.44
C ALA A 240 24.15 -10.89 8.58
N ARG A 241 24.15 -10.67 7.26
CA ARG A 241 25.04 -11.34 6.32
C ARG A 241 25.53 -10.36 5.27
N ALA A 242 26.83 -10.32 5.05
CA ALA A 242 27.47 -9.52 4.00
C ALA A 242 28.56 -10.33 3.29
N ALA A 243 29.03 -9.81 2.16
CA ALA A 243 30.19 -10.33 1.46
C ALA A 243 31.40 -9.44 1.75
N VAL A 244 32.55 -10.05 2.04
CA VAL A 244 33.84 -9.38 2.17
C VAL A 244 34.16 -8.66 0.86
N SER A 245 34.38 -7.34 0.90
CA SER A 245 34.57 -6.52 -0.31
C SER A 245 36.01 -6.58 -0.83
N GLU A 246 36.99 -6.83 0.03
CA GLU A 246 38.43 -6.81 -0.28
C GLU A 246 39.12 -8.01 0.40
N PRO A 247 40.19 -8.61 -0.19
CA PRO A 247 40.91 -9.68 0.45
C PRO A 247 41.47 -9.26 1.82
N VAL A 248 41.28 -10.10 2.83
CA VAL A 248 41.65 -9.79 4.22
C VAL A 248 42.75 -10.72 4.70
N GLU A 249 43.81 -10.13 5.24
CA GLU A 249 44.99 -10.84 5.71
C GLU A 249 44.81 -11.51 7.08
N LYS A 250 45.66 -12.49 7.35
CA LYS A 250 45.71 -13.15 8.66
C LYS A 250 46.02 -12.14 9.77
N GLY A 251 45.17 -12.10 10.80
CA GLY A 251 45.35 -11.21 11.95
C GLY A 251 45.00 -9.75 11.68
N ALA A 252 44.34 -9.43 10.56
CA ALA A 252 43.78 -8.10 10.31
C ALA A 252 42.79 -7.71 11.43
N THR A 253 42.84 -6.45 11.84
CA THR A 253 41.95 -5.86 12.86
C THR A 253 40.73 -5.14 12.27
N GLU A 254 40.59 -5.18 10.94
CA GLU A 254 39.52 -4.56 10.17
C GLU A 254 39.05 -5.53 9.08
N LEU A 255 37.75 -5.55 8.78
CA LEU A 255 37.12 -6.43 7.80
C LEU A 255 36.13 -5.63 6.96
N SER A 256 36.54 -5.27 5.73
CA SER A 256 35.71 -4.57 4.75
C SER A 256 34.58 -5.47 4.25
N VAL A 257 33.32 -5.07 4.45
CA VAL A 257 32.10 -5.82 4.07
C VAL A 257 31.11 -5.01 3.24
N GLY A 258 31.46 -3.78 2.86
CA GLY A 258 30.66 -2.91 1.99
C GLY A 258 29.51 -2.19 2.71
N ASP A 259 28.60 -2.94 3.34
CA ASP A 259 27.53 -2.40 4.19
C ASP A 259 27.47 -3.15 5.52
N THR A 260 27.53 -2.41 6.63
CA THR A 260 27.44 -2.91 8.00
C THR A 260 26.12 -2.56 8.69
N SER A 261 25.17 -1.96 7.97
CA SER A 261 23.90 -1.45 8.51
C SER A 261 23.16 -2.48 9.37
N ALA A 262 23.11 -3.73 8.91
CA ALA A 262 22.44 -4.85 9.56
C ALA A 262 23.24 -5.50 10.72
N PHE A 263 24.53 -5.24 10.86
CA PHE A 263 25.36 -5.79 11.94
C PHE A 263 25.23 -4.96 13.22
N GLU A 264 25.48 -5.57 14.38
CA GLU A 264 25.57 -4.82 15.64
C GLU A 264 26.91 -4.05 15.76
N GLU A 265 26.98 -3.10 16.68
CA GLU A 265 28.21 -2.31 16.90
C GLU A 265 29.40 -3.20 17.30
N SER A 266 29.16 -4.19 18.16
CA SER A 266 30.09 -5.25 18.53
C SER A 266 29.39 -6.61 18.46
N GLY A 267 30.15 -7.69 18.28
CA GLY A 267 29.54 -9.02 18.22
C GLY A 267 30.48 -10.13 17.74
N SER A 268 29.89 -11.26 17.39
CA SER A 268 30.58 -12.42 16.82
C SER A 268 30.00 -12.80 15.44
N ALA A 269 30.86 -13.29 14.54
CA ALA A 269 30.47 -13.70 13.19
C ALA A 269 31.22 -14.95 12.74
N TRP A 270 30.68 -15.62 11.75
CA TRP A 270 31.30 -16.69 10.99
C TRP A 270 31.73 -16.16 9.63
N VAL A 271 33.03 -16.17 9.34
CA VAL A 271 33.57 -15.87 8.00
C VAL A 271 33.80 -17.20 7.28
N GLN A 272 33.33 -17.31 6.03
CA GLN A 272 33.38 -18.53 5.24
C GLN A 272 33.69 -18.27 3.77
N ASP A 273 34.59 -19.08 3.22
CA ASP A 273 34.95 -19.13 1.80
C ASP A 273 34.86 -20.59 1.28
N ARG A 274 35.56 -20.91 0.19
CA ARG A 274 35.57 -22.24 -0.43
C ARG A 274 36.42 -23.26 0.35
N ASP A 275 37.38 -22.78 1.13
CA ASP A 275 38.33 -23.56 1.92
C ASP A 275 37.85 -23.72 3.39
N GLY A 276 36.60 -23.38 3.68
CA GLY A 276 35.95 -23.51 4.99
C GLY A 276 35.63 -22.16 5.66
N GLY A 277 35.42 -22.19 6.98
CA GLY A 277 35.10 -20.98 7.74
C GLY A 277 35.61 -20.99 9.17
N MET A 278 35.55 -19.83 9.83
CA MET A 278 35.92 -19.67 11.24
C MET A 278 35.12 -18.56 11.94
N SER A 279 35.02 -18.67 13.25
CA SER A 279 34.48 -17.60 14.10
C SER A 279 35.47 -16.45 14.27
N ILE A 280 34.95 -15.23 14.16
CA ILE A 280 35.60 -13.97 14.50
C ILE A 280 34.73 -13.20 15.51
N SER A 281 35.30 -12.18 16.14
CA SER A 281 34.55 -11.15 16.86
C SER A 281 35.01 -9.75 16.44
N TRP A 282 34.17 -8.73 16.65
CA TRP A 282 34.49 -7.32 16.41
C TRP A 282 33.98 -6.44 17.57
N THR A 283 34.53 -5.23 17.70
CA THR A 283 34.26 -4.32 18.84
C THR A 283 33.75 -2.95 18.44
N GLY A 284 33.63 -2.67 17.14
CA GLY A 284 33.04 -1.46 16.58
C GLY A 284 32.79 -1.63 15.07
N LYS A 285 32.04 -0.73 14.43
CA LYS A 285 31.86 -0.72 12.97
C LYS A 285 31.95 0.68 12.37
N THR A 286 32.44 0.77 11.13
CA THR A 286 32.17 1.90 10.22
C THR A 286 30.97 1.55 9.35
N ALA A 287 30.55 2.44 8.45
CA ALA A 287 29.49 2.15 7.48
C ALA A 287 29.83 0.97 6.53
N SER A 288 31.11 0.66 6.31
CA SER A 288 31.56 -0.32 5.31
C SER A 288 32.53 -1.40 5.83
N ALA A 289 32.97 -1.33 7.09
CA ALA A 289 33.90 -2.29 7.68
C ALA A 289 33.62 -2.56 9.17
N LEU A 290 33.92 -3.77 9.63
CA LEU A 290 33.96 -4.13 11.04
C LEU A 290 35.37 -3.84 11.61
N ILE A 291 35.45 -3.31 12.82
CA ILE A 291 36.69 -2.81 13.46
C ILE A 291 36.96 -3.57 14.77
N GLY A 292 38.23 -3.69 15.13
CA GLY A 292 38.67 -4.46 16.31
C GLY A 292 38.56 -5.97 16.07
N VAL A 293 38.59 -6.38 14.80
CA VAL A 293 38.36 -7.75 14.40
C VAL A 293 39.40 -8.68 15.01
N SER A 294 38.92 -9.74 15.63
CA SER A 294 39.71 -10.72 16.37
C SER A 294 39.33 -12.13 15.94
N GLY A 295 40.27 -13.08 16.02
CA GLY A 295 40.04 -14.48 15.65
C GLY A 295 40.40 -14.86 14.21
N LEU A 296 40.75 -13.90 13.35
CA LEU A 296 41.25 -14.14 11.97
C LEU A 296 42.60 -14.90 11.97
N LYS A 297 42.54 -16.23 12.02
CA LYS A 297 43.72 -17.13 12.06
C LYS A 297 44.31 -17.45 10.69
N ARG A 298 43.62 -17.07 9.61
CA ARG A 298 44.06 -17.17 8.19
C ARG A 298 43.55 -15.96 7.39
N ALA A 299 44.03 -15.82 6.16
CA ALA A 299 43.51 -14.86 5.20
C ALA A 299 42.21 -15.35 4.54
N PHE A 300 41.36 -14.43 4.08
CA PHE A 300 40.12 -14.69 3.36
C PHE A 300 40.10 -13.89 2.05
N ALA A 301 39.61 -14.50 0.98
CA ALA A 301 39.45 -13.81 -0.30
C ALA A 301 38.27 -12.83 -0.29
N ALA A 302 38.28 -11.87 -1.22
CA ALA A 302 37.07 -11.10 -1.54
C ALA A 302 35.91 -12.05 -1.92
N ALA A 303 34.68 -11.62 -1.67
CA ALA A 303 33.45 -12.41 -1.73
C ALA A 303 33.32 -13.59 -0.74
N ALA A 304 34.23 -13.74 0.23
CA ALA A 304 33.94 -14.55 1.42
C ALA A 304 32.66 -14.05 2.12
N THR A 305 31.83 -14.95 2.63
CA THR A 305 30.63 -14.58 3.41
C THR A 305 31.03 -14.25 4.83
N VAL A 306 30.49 -13.16 5.38
CA VAL A 306 30.45 -12.87 6.82
C VAL A 306 29.00 -12.98 7.28
N THR A 307 28.70 -13.86 8.24
CA THR A 307 27.37 -14.00 8.85
C THR A 307 27.48 -13.79 10.36
N ALA A 308 26.72 -12.85 10.93
CA ALA A 308 26.63 -12.67 12.39
C ALA A 308 26.19 -13.99 13.06
N ARG A 309 26.92 -14.42 14.09
CA ARG A 309 26.77 -15.73 14.70
C ARG A 309 27.35 -15.74 16.10
N ASP A 310 26.51 -16.08 17.07
CA ASP A 310 26.85 -16.17 18.48
C ASP A 310 27.23 -17.60 18.89
N ASP A 311 27.93 -17.73 20.03
CA ASP A 311 28.18 -19.04 20.63
C ASP A 311 26.94 -19.53 21.39
N LEU A 312 25.99 -20.11 20.65
CA LEU A 312 24.74 -20.67 21.20
C LEU A 312 24.97 -21.72 22.30
N GLN A 313 26.17 -22.29 22.42
CA GLN A 313 26.54 -23.23 23.50
C GLN A 313 26.59 -22.56 24.88
N ARG A 314 26.61 -21.22 24.95
CA ARG A 314 26.41 -20.47 26.20
C ARG A 314 25.03 -20.74 26.82
N ILE A 315 24.02 -21.11 26.01
CA ILE A 315 22.67 -21.45 26.48
C ILE A 315 22.68 -22.85 27.12
N LYS A 316 22.29 -22.94 28.39
CA LYS A 316 22.20 -24.21 29.11
C LYS A 316 21.19 -25.15 28.45
N GLY A 317 21.69 -26.26 27.92
CA GLY A 317 20.92 -27.28 27.20
C GLY A 317 21.29 -27.39 25.72
N VAL A 318 21.97 -26.38 25.17
CA VAL A 318 22.51 -26.39 23.80
C VAL A 318 23.93 -26.97 23.83
N GLY A 319 24.06 -28.25 23.48
CA GLY A 319 25.38 -28.87 23.24
C GLY A 319 25.94 -28.55 21.85
N PRO A 320 27.21 -28.90 21.55
CA PRO A 320 27.85 -28.58 20.27
C PRO A 320 27.04 -29.00 19.03
N PHE A 321 26.51 -30.22 19.03
CA PHE A 321 25.71 -30.73 17.91
C PHE A 321 24.31 -30.07 17.81
N ILE A 322 23.76 -29.60 18.93
CA ILE A 322 22.50 -28.84 18.94
C ILE A 322 22.74 -27.43 18.40
N ALA A 323 23.86 -26.80 18.78
CA ALA A 323 24.27 -25.53 18.18
C ALA A 323 24.47 -25.69 16.67
N GLU A 324 25.18 -26.73 16.19
CA GLU A 324 25.30 -27.01 14.76
C GLU A 324 23.94 -27.14 14.07
N LYS A 325 22.99 -27.91 14.63
CA LYS A 325 21.62 -28.04 14.10
C LYS A 325 20.87 -26.70 14.03
N LEU A 326 20.94 -25.87 15.08
CA LEU A 326 20.33 -24.53 15.07
C LEU A 326 20.95 -23.66 13.98
N ASN A 327 22.28 -23.65 13.87
CA ASN A 327 22.98 -22.89 12.83
C ASN A 327 22.59 -23.38 11.42
N MET A 328 22.36 -24.68 11.22
CA MET A 328 21.84 -25.25 9.96
C MET A 328 20.39 -24.90 9.66
N LEU A 329 19.57 -24.60 10.67
CA LEU A 329 18.26 -24.00 10.46
C LEU A 329 18.36 -22.51 10.05
N GLY A 330 19.50 -21.86 10.23
CA GLY A 330 19.65 -20.40 10.10
C GLY A 330 19.44 -19.64 11.44
N ILE A 331 19.28 -20.36 12.55
CA ILE A 331 19.22 -19.81 13.91
C ILE A 331 20.65 -19.76 14.43
N THR A 332 21.25 -18.57 14.36
CA THR A 332 22.69 -18.35 14.53
C THR A 332 23.01 -17.34 15.64
N THR A 333 22.04 -16.54 16.09
CA THR A 333 22.24 -15.49 17.12
C THR A 333 21.36 -15.68 18.36
N PHE A 334 21.78 -15.11 19.50
CA PHE A 334 21.00 -15.08 20.73
C PHE A 334 19.67 -14.35 20.53
N ARG A 335 19.64 -13.25 19.77
CA ARG A 335 18.42 -12.50 19.47
C ARG A 335 17.36 -13.37 18.78
N GLN A 336 17.75 -14.19 17.80
CA GLN A 336 16.82 -15.13 17.16
C GLN A 336 16.24 -16.14 18.17
N VAL A 337 17.06 -16.66 19.08
CA VAL A 337 16.58 -17.58 20.13
C VAL A 337 15.71 -16.87 21.17
N ALA A 338 16.01 -15.62 21.51
CA ALA A 338 15.21 -14.78 22.41
C ALA A 338 13.80 -14.49 21.85
N ASN A 339 13.69 -14.34 20.53
CA ASN A 339 12.45 -14.07 19.81
C ASN A 339 11.53 -15.29 19.65
N MET A 340 11.91 -16.48 20.12
CA MET A 340 11.07 -17.68 20.03
C MET A 340 9.78 -17.51 20.86
N THR A 341 8.63 -17.48 20.20
CA THR A 341 7.33 -17.71 20.85
C THR A 341 7.21 -19.16 21.31
N PRO A 342 6.25 -19.52 22.18
CA PRO A 342 6.02 -20.91 22.55
C PRO A 342 5.90 -21.84 21.32
N GLU A 343 5.13 -21.43 20.32
CA GLU A 343 4.91 -22.20 19.09
C GLU A 343 6.23 -22.43 18.33
N LEU A 344 7.09 -21.41 18.27
CA LEU A 344 8.42 -21.50 17.68
C LEU A 344 9.37 -22.38 18.49
N GLU A 345 9.30 -22.38 19.84
CA GLU A 345 10.07 -23.33 20.66
C GLU A 345 9.71 -24.79 20.31
N ASP A 346 8.42 -25.09 20.11
CA ASP A 346 7.93 -26.44 19.77
C ASP A 346 8.27 -26.84 18.33
N GLN A 347 8.12 -25.91 17.37
CA GLN A 347 8.57 -26.08 15.98
C GLN A 347 10.08 -26.36 15.91
N VAL A 348 10.90 -25.52 16.55
CA VAL A 348 12.36 -25.67 16.55
C VAL A 348 12.76 -26.98 17.24
N ASN A 349 12.19 -27.33 18.39
CA ASN A 349 12.45 -28.60 19.08
C ASN A 349 12.19 -29.81 18.16
N THR A 350 11.13 -29.74 17.34
CA THR A 350 10.78 -30.78 16.36
C THR A 350 11.75 -30.79 15.18
N ALA A 351 12.07 -29.61 14.63
CA ALA A 351 12.96 -29.47 13.48
C ALA A 351 14.36 -30.05 13.76
N ILE A 352 14.94 -29.77 14.93
CA ILE A 352 16.26 -30.28 15.34
C ILE A 352 16.24 -31.75 15.82
N GLU A 353 15.09 -32.44 15.81
CA GLU A 353 14.91 -33.80 16.35
C GLU A 353 15.40 -33.98 17.79
N PHE A 354 15.16 -32.99 18.66
CA PHE A 354 15.54 -33.08 20.06
C PHE A 354 14.40 -33.67 20.90
N PHE A 355 14.71 -34.13 22.12
CA PHE A 355 13.70 -34.71 23.00
C PHE A 355 12.51 -33.73 23.17
N PRO A 356 11.25 -34.19 23.06
CA PRO A 356 10.08 -33.30 23.06
C PRO A 356 10.05 -32.31 24.23
N GLY A 357 9.74 -31.05 23.93
CA GLY A 357 9.55 -29.97 24.91
C GLY A 357 10.81 -29.49 25.63
N ARG A 358 12.02 -29.91 25.23
CA ARG A 358 13.26 -29.52 25.91
C ARG A 358 13.62 -28.05 25.74
N VAL A 359 13.38 -27.46 24.57
CA VAL A 359 13.65 -26.02 24.31
C VAL A 359 12.95 -25.14 25.35
N ARG A 360 11.63 -25.33 25.51
CA ARG A 360 10.81 -24.63 26.52
C ARG A 360 11.18 -24.99 27.96
N ARG A 361 11.35 -26.29 28.26
CA ARG A 361 11.64 -26.75 29.62
C ARG A 361 12.97 -26.21 30.14
N ASP A 362 13.98 -26.17 29.28
CA ASP A 362 15.30 -25.61 29.58
C ASP A 362 15.35 -24.09 29.37
N LYS A 363 14.23 -23.47 28.96
CA LYS A 363 13.99 -22.01 28.85
C LYS A 363 15.00 -21.29 27.97
N TRP A 364 15.26 -21.80 26.76
CA TRP A 364 16.29 -21.24 25.88
C TRP A 364 16.04 -19.78 25.53
N ALA A 365 14.81 -19.39 25.18
CA ALA A 365 14.46 -18.00 24.86
C ALA A 365 14.80 -17.03 26.02
N ALA A 366 14.41 -17.37 27.24
CA ALA A 366 14.66 -16.55 28.43
C ALA A 366 16.14 -16.55 28.89
N GLN A 367 16.96 -17.50 28.44
CA GLN A 367 18.42 -17.46 28.60
C GLN A 367 19.07 -16.58 27.53
N ALA A 368 18.67 -16.77 26.27
CA ALA A 368 19.23 -16.04 25.14
C ALA A 368 18.89 -14.54 25.18
N ALA A 369 17.70 -14.16 25.65
CA ALA A 369 17.33 -12.75 25.85
C ALA A 369 18.37 -12.01 26.72
N LYS A 370 18.87 -12.66 27.78
CA LYS A 370 19.90 -12.07 28.65
C LYS A 370 21.27 -11.92 28.01
N MET A 371 21.54 -12.69 26.94
CA MET A 371 22.81 -12.68 26.20
C MET A 371 22.73 -11.84 24.92
N ALA A 372 21.52 -11.45 24.50
CA ALA A 372 21.28 -10.58 23.36
C ALA A 372 21.41 -9.09 23.72
N ASP A 373 21.32 -8.77 25.02
CA ASP A 373 21.50 -7.43 25.61
C ASP A 373 22.91 -7.24 26.22
N GLU A 374 23.84 -8.19 26.03
CA GLU A 374 25.25 -8.17 26.47
C GLU A 374 26.20 -7.60 25.40
#